data_AF-A0A955Z9C9-F1
#
_entry.id   AF-A0A955Z9C9-F1
#
_cell.length_a   1.000
_cell.length_b   1.000
_cell.length_c   1.000
_cell.angle_alpha   90.00
_cell.angle_beta   90.00
_cell.angle_gamma   90.00
#
_symmetry.space_group_name_H-M   'P 1'
#
loop_
_entity.id
_entity.type
_entity.pdbx_description
1 polymer ?
#
loop_
_entity_poly.entity_id
_entity_poly.type
_entity_poly.pdbx_seq_one_letter_code
_entity_poly.pdbx_strand_id
1 'polypeptide(L)'
;MTLTELAEGCGLSKGYLSTIESGAGANPTLDVLIKIAAALDVTVGELVGQPKRQARMALDVPDEQLPAALLELVKERRAAGDPLDPHTVRWLAHAKFRGKKPATKEQFKLLLTVVGDS
;
A
#
# COMPACT_ATOMS: atom_id res chain seq x y z
N MET A 1 -23.62 -19.00 -12.37
CA MET A 1 -24.06 -17.60 -12.47
C MET A 1 -23.28 -16.93 -13.60
N THR A 2 -23.98 -16.35 -14.56
CA THR A 2 -23.42 -15.56 -15.66
C THR A 2 -23.32 -14.08 -15.27
N LEU A 3 -22.55 -13.29 -16.01
CA LEU A 3 -22.45 -11.85 -15.78
C LEU A 3 -23.80 -11.12 -15.94
N THR A 4 -24.65 -11.62 -16.84
CA THR A 4 -26.01 -11.08 -17.03
C THR A 4 -26.88 -11.37 -15.81
N GLU A 5 -26.88 -12.62 -15.32
CA GLU A 5 -27.64 -13.02 -14.13
C GLU A 5 -27.20 -12.26 -12.88
N LEU A 6 -25.89 -12.05 -12.71
CA LEU A 6 -25.37 -11.25 -11.60
C LEU A 6 -25.81 -9.79 -11.72
N ALA A 7 -25.69 -9.19 -12.91
CA ALA A 7 -26.09 -7.80 -13.16
C ALA A 7 -27.56 -7.55 -12.81
N GLU A 8 -28.45 -8.46 -13.21
CA GLU A 8 -29.87 -8.44 -12.83
C GLU A 8 -30.05 -8.58 -11.32
N GLY A 9 -29.37 -9.54 -10.68
CA GLY A 9 -29.44 -9.78 -9.23
C GLY A 9 -28.94 -8.63 -8.36
N CYS A 10 -28.00 -7.81 -8.85
CA CYS A 10 -27.49 -6.63 -8.12
C CYS A 10 -28.10 -5.29 -8.59
N GLY A 11 -28.96 -5.29 -9.62
CA GLY A 11 -29.55 -4.08 -10.19
C GLY A 11 -28.52 -3.17 -10.87
N LEU A 12 -27.45 -3.74 -11.43
CA LEU A 12 -26.39 -3.02 -12.13
C LEU A 12 -26.45 -3.31 -13.63
N SER A 13 -25.83 -2.44 -14.44
CA SER A 13 -25.70 -2.73 -15.86
C SER A 13 -24.60 -3.78 -16.09
N LYS A 14 -24.81 -4.69 -17.05
CA LYS A 14 -23.80 -5.67 -17.47
C LYS A 14 -22.46 -5.00 -17.86
N GLY A 15 -22.53 -3.84 -18.50
CA GLY A 15 -21.35 -3.05 -18.88
C GLY A 15 -20.57 -2.56 -17.67
N TYR A 16 -21.25 -2.01 -16.66
CA TYR A 16 -20.61 -1.55 -15.43
C TYR A 16 -20.00 -2.70 -14.63
N LEU A 17 -20.71 -3.83 -14.54
CA LEU A 17 -20.20 -5.03 -13.88
C LEU A 17 -18.98 -5.61 -14.60
N SER A 18 -18.96 -5.58 -15.94
CA SER A 18 -17.79 -5.92 -16.75
C SER A 18 -16.59 -4.99 -16.49
N THR A 19 -16.83 -3.69 -16.33
CA THR A 19 -15.78 -2.72 -15.94
C THR A 19 -15.21 -3.03 -14.55
N ILE A 20 -16.07 -3.41 -13.60
CA ILE A 20 -15.64 -3.83 -12.25
C ILE A 20 -14.79 -5.10 -12.32
N GLU A 21 -15.25 -6.12 -13.07
CA GLU A 21 -14.57 -7.42 -13.19
C GLU A 21 -13.20 -7.31 -13.89
N SER A 22 -13.09 -6.44 -14.89
CA SER A 22 -11.82 -6.20 -15.60
C SER A 22 -10.85 -5.28 -14.86
N GLY A 23 -11.27 -4.61 -13.79
CA GLY A 23 -10.45 -3.66 -13.02
C GLY A 23 -10.08 -2.36 -13.76
N ALA A 24 -10.55 -2.18 -15.00
CA ALA A 24 -10.20 -1.05 -15.84
C ALA A 24 -11.06 0.18 -15.49
N GLY A 25 -10.55 1.06 -14.63
CA GLY A 25 -11.21 2.34 -14.32
C GLY A 25 -12.46 2.23 -13.45
N ALA A 26 -12.72 1.08 -12.84
CA ALA A 26 -13.78 0.92 -11.87
C ALA A 26 -13.30 1.32 -10.46
N ASN A 27 -14.01 2.26 -9.84
CA ASN A 27 -13.91 2.54 -8.41
C ASN A 27 -15.34 2.46 -7.82
N PRO A 28 -15.89 1.25 -7.63
CA PRO A 28 -17.25 1.08 -7.15
C PRO A 28 -17.40 1.65 -5.74
N THR A 29 -18.57 2.21 -5.45
CA THR A 29 -18.89 2.67 -4.09
C THR A 29 -19.11 1.47 -3.17
N LEU A 30 -19.06 1.70 -1.85
CA LEU A 30 -19.37 0.67 -0.87
C LEU A 30 -20.77 0.06 -1.09
N ASP A 31 -21.75 0.88 -1.48
CA ASP A 31 -23.12 0.43 -1.80
C ASP A 31 -23.14 -0.58 -2.97
N VAL A 32 -22.36 -0.32 -4.02
CA VAL A 32 -22.20 -1.24 -5.14
C VAL A 32 -21.57 -2.56 -4.69
N LEU A 33 -20.54 -2.50 -3.84
CA LEU A 33 -19.90 -3.70 -3.28
C LEU A 33 -20.87 -4.51 -2.41
N ILE A 34 -21.71 -3.86 -1.60
CA ILE A 34 -22.74 -4.52 -0.79
C ILE A 34 -23.75 -5.25 -1.69
N LYS A 35 -24.21 -4.62 -2.77
CA LYS A 35 -25.15 -5.24 -3.73
C LYS A 35 -24.56 -6.47 -4.40
N ILE A 36 -23.29 -6.39 -4.82
CA ILE A 36 -22.59 -7.51 -5.44
C ILE A 36 -22.40 -8.66 -4.44
N ALA A 37 -21.99 -8.34 -3.21
CA ALA A 37 -21.79 -9.32 -2.14
C ALA A 37 -23.10 -10.05 -1.79
N ALA A 38 -24.21 -9.31 -1.67
CA ALA A 38 -25.53 -9.86 -1.42
C ALA A 38 -26.01 -10.79 -2.54
N ALA A 39 -25.80 -10.40 -3.81
CA ALA A 39 -26.16 -11.25 -4.95
C ALA A 39 -25.30 -12.52 -5.06
N LEU A 40 -24.10 -12.51 -4.50
CA LEU A 40 -23.17 -13.65 -4.43
C LEU A 40 -23.31 -14.50 -3.17
N ASP A 41 -24.18 -14.11 -2.24
CA ASP A 41 -24.34 -14.74 -0.91
C ASP A 41 -23.02 -14.83 -0.12
N VAL A 42 -22.23 -13.75 -0.17
CA VAL A 42 -20.98 -13.60 0.59
C VAL A 42 -20.97 -12.30 1.38
N THR A 43 -20.09 -12.19 2.38
CA THR A 43 -19.85 -10.90 3.05
C THR A 43 -19.03 -9.97 2.16
N VAL A 44 -19.14 -8.66 2.39
CA VAL A 44 -18.27 -7.66 1.72
C VAL A 44 -16.80 -7.97 1.98
N GLY A 45 -16.45 -8.46 3.16
CA GLY A 45 -15.07 -8.84 3.52
C GLY A 45 -14.55 -10.02 2.69
N GLU A 46 -15.39 -11.01 2.39
CA GLU A 46 -15.04 -12.11 1.48
C GLU A 46 -14.94 -11.63 0.03
N LEU A 47 -15.83 -10.73 -0.40
CA LEU A 47 -15.83 -10.17 -1.76
C LEU A 47 -14.56 -9.38 -2.07
N VAL A 48 -14.10 -8.51 -1.15
CA VAL A 48 -12.84 -7.76 -1.33
C VAL A 48 -11.61 -8.62 -1.01
N GLY A 49 -11.83 -9.83 -0.50
CA GLY A 49 -10.85 -10.71 0.09
C GLY A 49 -10.27 -10.16 1.39
N GLN A 50 -9.36 -10.91 2.03
CA GLN A 50 -8.37 -10.21 2.82
C GLN A 50 -7.74 -9.16 1.93
N PRO A 51 -7.36 -7.97 2.44
CA PRO A 51 -6.39 -7.19 1.72
C PRO A 51 -5.22 -8.15 1.52
N LYS A 52 -5.11 -8.74 0.31
CA LYS A 52 -3.81 -8.85 -0.34
C LYS A 52 -3.27 -7.47 -0.04
N ARG A 53 -2.17 -7.40 0.69
CA ARG A 53 -1.49 -6.16 0.99
C ARG A 53 -1.01 -5.61 -0.36
N GLN A 54 -1.93 -5.25 -1.24
CA GLN A 54 -1.72 -4.97 -2.64
C GLN A 54 -0.94 -3.68 -2.60
N ALA A 55 0.33 -3.80 -2.97
CA ALA A 55 1.23 -2.71 -3.26
C ALA A 55 1.67 -1.77 -2.11
N ARG A 56 1.45 -2.08 -0.82
CA ARG A 56 2.32 -1.50 0.26
C ARG A 56 3.49 -2.41 0.64
N MET A 57 3.60 -3.54 -0.04
CA MET A 57 4.58 -4.60 0.19
C MET A 57 5.60 -4.75 -0.95
N ALA A 58 5.73 -3.74 -1.83
CA ALA A 58 6.95 -3.63 -2.61
C ALA A 58 8.11 -3.50 -1.60
N LEU A 59 8.81 -4.62 -1.47
CA LEU A 59 9.86 -4.89 -0.50
C LEU A 59 11.17 -4.17 -0.82
N ASP A 60 11.22 -3.41 -1.92
CA ASP A 60 12.37 -2.63 -2.31
C ASP A 60 11.91 -1.22 -2.65
N VAL A 61 12.24 -0.23 -1.81
CA VAL A 61 12.43 1.12 -2.36
C VAL A 61 13.77 1.03 -3.08
N PRO A 62 13.83 1.13 -4.42
CA PRO A 62 15.10 1.04 -5.12
C PRO A 62 16.05 2.08 -4.55
N ASP A 63 17.30 1.70 -4.36
CA ASP A 63 18.34 2.57 -3.82
C ASP A 63 18.39 3.92 -4.59
N GLU A 64 18.05 3.91 -5.88
CA GLU A 64 17.99 5.07 -6.77
C GLU A 64 16.92 6.11 -6.40
N GLN A 65 15.88 5.71 -5.66
CA GLN A 65 14.78 6.58 -5.24
C GLN A 65 15.00 7.16 -3.83
N LEU A 66 16.00 6.66 -3.10
CA LEU A 66 16.31 7.16 -1.77
C LEU A 66 17.10 8.47 -1.87
N PRO A 67 16.83 9.44 -0.97
CA PRO A 67 17.73 10.57 -0.79
C PRO A 67 19.16 10.07 -0.56
N ALA A 68 20.16 10.68 -1.19
CA ALA A 68 21.56 10.23 -1.11
C ALA A 68 22.02 10.00 0.34
N ALA A 69 21.67 10.90 1.26
CA ALA A 69 22.01 10.77 2.67
C ALA A 69 21.33 9.58 3.39
N LEU A 70 20.13 9.16 2.96
CA LEU A 70 19.46 7.98 3.48
C LEU A 70 20.05 6.70 2.88
N LEU A 71 20.38 6.72 1.59
CA LEU A 71 21.05 5.60 0.92
C LEU A 71 22.38 5.26 1.59
N GLU A 72 23.20 6.26 1.88
CA GLU A 72 24.47 6.08 2.59
C GLU A 72 24.27 5.45 3.98
N LEU A 73 23.22 5.87 4.71
CA LEU A 73 22.89 5.28 6.00
C LEU A 73 22.50 3.80 5.88
N VAL A 74 21.66 3.45 4.90
CA VAL A 74 21.23 2.06 4.65
C VAL A 74 22.42 1.18 4.30
N LYS A 75 23.33 1.66 3.43
CA LYS A 75 24.57 0.94 3.06
C LYS A 75 25.50 0.74 4.25
N GLU A 76 25.73 1.78 5.06
CA GLU A 76 26.55 1.71 6.28
C GLU A 76 26.04 0.64 7.25
N ARG A 77 24.72 0.64 7.50
CA ARG A 77 24.07 -0.30 8.43
C ARG A 77 24.09 -1.74 7.92
N ARG A 78 23.88 -1.93 6.61
CA ARG A 78 24.02 -3.24 5.95
C ARG A 78 25.46 -3.77 6.04
N ALA A 79 26.45 -2.92 5.80
CA ALA A 79 27.87 -3.29 5.91
C ALA A 79 28.28 -3.62 7.36
N ALA A 80 27.66 -2.98 8.35
CA ALA A 80 27.86 -3.26 9.76
C ALA A 80 27.15 -4.54 10.26
N GLY A 81 26.42 -5.25 9.40
CA GLY A 81 25.69 -6.47 9.77
C GLY A 81 24.38 -6.22 10.54
N ASP A 82 23.90 -4.98 10.58
CA ASP A 82 22.69 -4.57 11.31
C ASP A 82 21.78 -3.73 10.37
N PRO A 83 21.20 -4.37 9.34
CA PRO A 83 20.42 -3.69 8.32
C PRO A 83 19.13 -3.10 8.91
N LEU A 84 18.79 -1.89 8.48
CA LEU A 84 17.50 -1.28 8.84
C LEU A 84 16.35 -2.06 8.18
N ASP A 85 15.29 -2.31 8.96
CA ASP A 85 14.06 -2.90 8.42
C ASP A 85 13.44 -2.00 7.32
N PRO A 86 12.91 -2.55 6.23
CA PRO A 86 12.30 -1.78 5.15
C PRO A 86 11.17 -0.83 5.60
N HIS A 87 10.45 -1.12 6.68
CA HIS A 87 9.46 -0.18 7.24
C HIS A 87 10.12 1.09 7.75
N THR A 88 11.23 0.95 8.49
CA THR A 88 12.01 2.07 9.02
C THR A 88 12.62 2.90 7.89
N VAL A 89 13.16 2.26 6.85
CA VAL A 89 13.71 2.98 5.68
C VAL A 89 12.63 3.81 4.98
N ARG A 90 11.42 3.26 4.78
CA ARG A 90 10.29 4.00 4.21
C ARG A 90 9.84 5.15 5.09
N TRP A 91 9.77 4.93 6.40
CA TRP A 91 9.42 6.01 7.33
C TRP A 91 10.43 7.16 7.24
N LEU A 92 11.74 6.86 7.25
CA LEU A 92 12.80 7.85 7.09
C LEU A 92 12.69 8.60 5.74
N ALA A 93 12.37 7.90 4.65
CA ALA A 93 12.23 8.52 3.32
C ALA A 93 11.14 9.61 3.27
N HIS A 94 10.09 9.49 4.09
CA HIS A 94 9.00 10.46 4.19
C HIS A 94 9.08 11.36 5.43
N ALA A 95 10.02 11.10 6.34
CA ALA A 95 10.15 11.86 7.57
C ALA A 95 10.54 13.33 7.30
N LYS A 96 10.16 14.19 8.24
CA LYS A 96 10.58 15.59 8.27
C LYS A 96 11.46 15.81 9.49
N PHE A 97 12.60 16.46 9.29
CA PHE A 97 13.46 16.96 10.35
C PHE A 97 13.30 18.47 10.45
N ARG A 98 12.80 18.95 11.60
CA ARG A 98 12.56 20.39 11.85
C ARG A 98 11.78 21.08 10.72
N GLY A 99 10.71 20.42 10.27
CA GLY A 99 9.81 20.92 9.22
C GLY A 99 10.32 20.78 7.77
N LYS A 100 11.58 20.37 7.55
CA LYS A 100 12.18 20.16 6.23
C LYS A 100 12.55 18.69 6.01
N LYS A 101 12.81 18.30 4.76
CA LYS A 101 13.37 16.97 4.49
C LYS A 101 14.77 16.86 5.10
N PRO A 102 15.13 15.74 5.75
CA PRO A 102 16.49 15.52 6.20
C PRO A 102 17.45 15.51 5.01
N ALA A 103 18.52 16.28 5.11
CA ALA A 103 19.53 16.44 4.06
C ALA A 103 20.82 15.67 4.38
N THR A 104 21.00 15.24 5.63
CA THR A 104 22.25 14.62 6.10
C THR A 104 21.97 13.31 6.82
N LYS A 105 22.95 12.41 6.78
CA LYS A 105 22.92 11.12 7.48
C LYS A 105 22.66 11.30 8.97
N GLU A 106 23.25 12.32 9.57
CA GLU A 106 23.15 12.58 11.01
C GLU A 106 21.74 13.00 11.42
N GLN A 107 21.00 13.70 10.55
CA GLN A 107 19.59 13.98 10.77
C GLN A 107 18.73 12.71 10.70
N PHE A 108 19.06 11.77 9.81
CA PHE A 108 18.39 10.46 9.78
C PHE A 108 18.72 9.60 11.00
N LYS A 109 19.97 9.63 11.50
CA LYS A 109 20.36 8.96 12.75
C LYS A 109 19.59 9.50 13.97
N LEU A 110 19.40 10.82 14.06
CA LEU A 110 18.57 11.42 15.10
C LEU A 110 17.10 11.03 15.00
N LEU A 111 16.57 10.77 13.80
CA LEU A 111 15.21 10.30 13.63
C LEU A 111 15.06 8.81 14.03
N LEU A 112 16.11 8.00 13.86
CA LEU A 112 16.12 6.60 14.30
C LEU A 112 15.96 6.47 15.82
N THR A 113 16.51 7.40 16.61
CA THR A 113 16.35 7.35 18.08
C THR A 113 14.91 7.55 18.53
N VAL A 114 14.07 8.17 17.70
CA VAL A 114 12.63 8.38 17.99
C VAL A 114 11.80 7.13 17.67
N VAL A 115 12.29 6.29 16.76
CA VAL A 115 11.60 5.06 16.33
C VAL A 115 11.95 3.86 17.22
N GLY A 116 13.05 3.91 17.97
CA GLY A 116 13.56 2.80 18.78
C GLY A 116 12.91 2.59 20.15
N ASP A 117 11.83 3.30 20.49
CA ASP A 117 11.14 3.26 21.81
C ASP A 117 9.72 2.65 21.76
N SER A 118 9.44 1.73 20.83
CA SER A 118 8.13 1.04 20.77
C SER A 118 8.25 -0.43 20.40
#